data_AF-A0A6F8ZPA4-F1
#
_entry.id   AF-A0A6F8ZPA4-F1
#
_cell.length_a   1.000
_cell.length_b   1.000
_cell.length_c   1.000
_cell.angle_alpha   90.00
_cell.angle_beta   90.00
_cell.angle_gamma   90.00
#
_symmetry.space_group_name_H-M   'P 1'
#
loop_
_entity.id
_entity.type
_entity.pdbx_description
1 polymer ?
#
loop_
_entity_poly.entity_id
_entity_poly.type
_entity_poly.pdbx_seq_one_letter_code
_entity_poly.pdbx_strand_id
1 'polypeptide(L)'
;ATDADTGNYSANAYRLIIPPTADGQDSFVIEQYTGIIKTAIMYHNMRRSYFKFEVIATDDYGEGLSSSADVVVSVVNQLDMQVVVSNVPPTVVEENKEQLIRYVQDQIPGAKVVVESIGPQRFGDGFDQEDYTKSDLMVYAIDPLTNRAISRQELFK
;
A
#
# COMPACT_ATOMS: atom_id res chain seq x y z
N ALA A 1 -9.00 2.08 -13.32
CA ALA A 1 -8.98 2.95 -14.50
C ALA A 1 -10.31 3.68 -14.57
N THR A 2 -10.35 4.92 -15.05
CA THR A 2 -11.61 5.65 -15.25
C THR A 2 -11.74 5.86 -16.75
N ASP A 3 -12.72 5.21 -17.35
CA ASP A 3 -13.04 5.38 -18.76
C ASP A 3 -14.10 6.48 -18.94
N ALA A 4 -13.98 7.25 -20.01
CA ALA A 4 -14.85 8.39 -20.30
C ALA A 4 -16.16 7.99 -20.98
N ASP A 5 -16.28 6.74 -21.44
CA ASP A 5 -17.46 6.29 -22.16
C ASP A 5 -18.63 5.97 -21.23
N THR A 6 -19.84 5.99 -21.78
CA THR A 6 -21.08 5.82 -21.02
C THR A 6 -21.63 4.40 -21.22
N GLY A 7 -22.18 3.78 -20.15
CA GLY A 7 -22.81 2.45 -20.22
C GLY A 7 -21.82 1.29 -20.12
N ASN A 8 -22.07 0.18 -20.83
CA ASN A 8 -21.23 -1.04 -20.77
C ASN A 8 -19.76 -0.79 -21.14
N TYR A 9 -19.49 0.22 -21.95
CA TYR A 9 -18.13 0.64 -22.30
C TYR A 9 -17.33 1.17 -21.10
N SER A 10 -17.98 1.55 -20.00
CA SER A 10 -17.29 1.91 -18.75
C SER A 10 -16.99 0.70 -17.84
N ALA A 11 -17.47 -0.50 -18.18
CA ALA A 11 -17.30 -1.71 -17.38
C ALA A 11 -15.96 -2.39 -17.69
N ASN A 12 -14.94 -2.04 -16.91
CA ASN A 12 -13.60 -2.59 -17.07
C ASN A 12 -13.47 -4.02 -16.54
N ALA A 13 -12.82 -4.88 -17.32
CA ALA A 13 -12.28 -6.16 -16.89
C ALA A 13 -10.76 -6.05 -16.64
N TYR A 14 -10.32 -6.46 -15.46
CA TYR A 14 -8.94 -6.38 -15.00
C TYR A 14 -8.24 -7.75 -15.03
N ARG A 15 -6.98 -7.77 -15.46
CA ARG A 15 -6.10 -8.96 -15.38
C ARG A 15 -4.66 -8.59 -15.05
N LEU A 16 -3.93 -9.52 -14.43
CA LEU A 16 -2.50 -9.37 -14.13
C LEU A 16 -1.64 -10.01 -15.22
N ILE A 17 -0.53 -9.37 -15.56
CA ILE A 17 0.60 -10.00 -16.25
C ILE A 17 1.74 -10.08 -15.23
N ILE A 18 1.94 -11.28 -14.68
CA ILE A 18 3.01 -11.56 -13.73
C ILE A 18 4.13 -12.27 -14.50
N PRO A 19 5.39 -11.79 -14.45
CA PRO A 19 6.52 -12.52 -14.99
C PRO A 19 6.62 -13.91 -14.34
N PRO A 20 6.94 -14.97 -15.08
CA PRO A 20 7.07 -16.30 -14.51
C PRO A 20 8.07 -16.29 -13.36
N THR A 21 7.60 -16.66 -12.16
CA THR A 21 8.43 -16.82 -10.96
C THR A 21 9.07 -18.21 -10.96
N ALA A 22 10.21 -18.37 -10.29
CA ALA A 22 10.92 -19.65 -10.22
C ALA A 22 10.06 -20.79 -9.66
N ASP A 23 9.07 -20.46 -8.82
CA ASP A 23 8.20 -21.42 -8.14
C ASP A 23 6.84 -21.61 -8.85
N GLY A 24 6.58 -20.89 -9.94
CA GLY A 24 5.35 -20.98 -10.74
C GLY A 24 4.06 -20.61 -9.99
N GLN A 25 4.16 -20.08 -8.77
CA GLN A 25 3.01 -19.60 -8.00
C GLN A 25 2.76 -18.13 -8.28
N ASP A 26 1.51 -17.82 -8.64
CA ASP A 26 1.02 -16.47 -8.71
C ASP A 26 1.00 -15.87 -7.31
N SER A 27 1.83 -14.86 -7.05
CA SER A 27 1.90 -14.21 -5.74
C SER A 27 0.69 -13.29 -5.47
N PHE A 28 0.01 -12.86 -6.55
CA PHE A 28 -1.10 -11.93 -6.51
C PHE A 28 -2.24 -12.40 -7.42
N VAL A 29 -3.46 -12.05 -7.03
CA VAL A 29 -4.66 -12.18 -7.86
C VAL A 29 -5.37 -10.84 -7.92
N ILE A 30 -6.08 -10.57 -9.02
CA ILE A 30 -6.91 -9.36 -9.17
C ILE A 30 -8.35 -9.77 -9.40
N GLU A 31 -9.27 -9.09 -8.72
CA GLU A 31 -10.69 -9.24 -9.00
C GLU A 31 -11.05 -8.57 -10.32
N GLN A 32 -11.62 -9.35 -11.25
CA GLN A 32 -11.85 -8.93 -12.63
C GLN A 32 -12.66 -7.64 -12.78
N TYR A 33 -13.66 -7.38 -11.93
CA TYR A 33 -14.55 -6.22 -12.11
C TYR A 33 -14.33 -5.09 -11.10
N THR A 34 -13.68 -5.38 -9.97
CA THR A 34 -13.38 -4.35 -8.94
C THR A 34 -11.96 -3.81 -9.07
N GLY A 35 -11.05 -4.58 -9.69
CA GLY A 35 -9.63 -4.23 -9.78
C GLY A 35 -8.88 -4.38 -8.46
N ILE A 36 -9.50 -4.98 -7.43
CA ILE A 36 -8.87 -5.19 -6.12
C ILE A 36 -7.80 -6.28 -6.25
N ILE A 37 -6.55 -5.91 -5.98
CA ILE A 37 -5.42 -6.83 -5.93
C ILE A 37 -5.35 -7.45 -4.53
N LYS A 38 -5.21 -8.78 -4.47
CA LYS A 38 -5.07 -9.56 -3.25
C LYS A 38 -3.82 -10.42 -3.31
N THR A 39 -3.27 -10.70 -2.14
CA THR A 39 -2.16 -11.64 -1.97
C THR A 39 -2.66 -13.08 -2.07
N ALA A 40 -1.95 -13.93 -2.81
CA ALA A 40 -2.28 -15.35 -2.96
C ALA A 40 -1.33 -16.28 -2.17
N ILE A 41 -0.22 -15.75 -1.67
CA ILE A 41 0.77 -16.47 -0.85
C ILE A 41 1.11 -15.70 0.43
N MET A 42 1.81 -16.36 1.36
CA MET A 42 2.40 -15.73 2.54
C MET A 42 3.84 -15.30 2.26
N TYR A 43 4.24 -14.11 2.72
CA TYR A 43 5.56 -13.51 2.43
C TYR A 43 6.60 -13.68 3.54
N HIS A 44 6.68 -14.87 4.14
CA HIS A 44 7.60 -15.12 5.26
C HIS A 44 9.06 -14.99 4.82
N ASN A 45 9.87 -14.28 5.60
CA ASN A 45 11.30 -14.04 5.35
C ASN A 45 11.63 -13.35 4.01
N MET A 46 10.65 -12.70 3.38
CA MET A 46 10.84 -11.96 2.12
C MET A 46 11.01 -10.45 2.33
N ARG A 47 11.42 -10.01 3.53
CA ARG A 47 11.60 -8.59 3.87
C ARG A 47 12.56 -7.95 2.87
N ARG A 48 12.21 -6.76 2.35
CA ARG A 48 12.94 -5.99 1.32
C ARG A 48 12.92 -6.62 -0.09
N SER A 49 12.20 -7.71 -0.29
CA SER A 49 11.84 -8.16 -1.64
C SER A 49 10.73 -7.26 -2.19
N TYR A 50 10.66 -7.17 -3.50
CA TYR A 50 9.58 -6.50 -4.21
C TYR A 50 9.17 -7.31 -5.42
N PHE A 51 7.92 -7.10 -5.84
CA PHE A 51 7.34 -7.71 -7.02
C PHE A 51 6.92 -6.60 -7.97
N LYS A 52 7.29 -6.75 -9.24
CA LYS A 52 6.84 -5.87 -10.31
C LYS A 52 5.99 -6.67 -11.28
N PHE A 53 4.80 -6.20 -11.56
CA PHE A 53 3.88 -6.80 -12.52
C PHE A 53 3.03 -5.71 -13.18
N GLU A 54 2.40 -6.06 -14.29
CA GLU A 54 1.56 -5.15 -15.05
C GLU A 54 0.08 -5.50 -14.81
N VAL A 55 -0.76 -4.49 -14.64
CA VAL A 55 -2.21 -4.63 -14.61
C VAL A 55 -2.76 -4.14 -15.94
N ILE A 56 -3.57 -4.96 -16.61
CA ILE A 56 -4.33 -4.55 -17.78
C ILE A 56 -5.78 -4.32 -17.37
N ALA A 57 -6.33 -3.20 -17.81
CA ALA A 57 -7.75 -2.90 -17.77
C ALA A 57 -8.28 -2.85 -19.20
N THR A 58 -9.26 -3.69 -19.51
CA THR A 58 -9.91 -3.77 -20.82
C THR A 58 -11.37 -3.39 -20.68
N ASP A 59 -11.85 -2.43 -21.48
CA ASP A 59 -13.24 -2.01 -21.47
C ASP A 59 -14.19 -3.06 -22.10
N ASP A 60 -15.49 -2.76 -22.12
CA ASP A 60 -16.55 -3.62 -22.65
C ASP A 60 -16.47 -5.07 -22.13
N TYR A 61 -16.32 -5.21 -20.81
CA TYR A 61 -16.19 -6.50 -20.12
C TYR A 61 -15.00 -7.38 -20.58
N GLY A 62 -13.99 -6.78 -21.23
CA GLY A 62 -12.79 -7.48 -21.68
C GLY A 62 -12.65 -7.62 -23.19
N GLU A 63 -13.59 -7.10 -23.98
CA GLU A 63 -13.64 -7.27 -25.43
C GLU A 63 -13.23 -6.03 -26.23
N GLY A 64 -13.06 -4.87 -25.60
CA GLY A 64 -12.70 -3.64 -26.30
C GLY A 64 -11.25 -3.18 -26.08
N LEU A 65 -11.04 -1.87 -25.87
CA LEU A 65 -9.71 -1.28 -25.76
C LEU A 65 -9.08 -1.60 -24.41
N SER A 66 -7.76 -1.78 -24.44
CA SER A 66 -6.97 -2.12 -23.25
C SER A 66 -5.99 -1.01 -22.91
N SER A 67 -5.83 -0.75 -21.62
CA SER A 67 -4.78 0.08 -21.04
C SER A 67 -4.00 -0.71 -20.01
N SER A 68 -2.75 -0.32 -19.78
CA SER A 68 -1.91 -1.02 -18.81
C SER A 68 -1.21 -0.08 -17.83
N ALA A 69 -0.88 -0.62 -16.66
CA ALA A 69 -0.20 0.10 -15.59
C ALA A 69 0.81 -0.82 -14.88
N ASP A 70 2.02 -0.29 -14.66
CA ASP A 70 3.04 -0.92 -13.84
C ASP A 70 2.68 -0.84 -12.36
N VAL A 71 2.72 -1.97 -11.66
CA VAL A 71 2.52 -2.07 -10.21
C VAL A 71 3.77 -2.62 -9.55
N VAL A 72 4.17 -1.98 -8.45
CA VAL A 72 5.25 -2.44 -7.59
C VAL A 72 4.69 -2.71 -6.19
N VAL A 73 4.89 -3.91 -5.69
CA VAL A 73 4.55 -4.32 -4.32
C VAL A 73 5.82 -4.63 -3.56
N SER A 74 6.09 -3.88 -2.50
CA SER A 74 7.25 -4.08 -1.63
C SER A 74 6.85 -4.83 -0.36
N VAL A 75 7.65 -5.83 0.05
CA VAL A 75 7.42 -6.57 1.29
C VAL A 75 8.15 -5.89 2.44
N VAL A 76 7.37 -5.46 3.43
CA VAL A 76 7.83 -4.75 4.63
C VAL A 76 7.58 -5.55 5.89
N ASN A 77 8.29 -5.24 6.96
CA ASN A 77 7.97 -5.74 8.29
C ASN A 77 8.10 -4.62 9.35
N GLN A 78 7.90 -4.98 10.61
CA GLN A 78 7.98 -4.02 11.74
C GLN A 78 9.33 -3.28 11.84
N LEU A 79 10.43 -3.83 11.31
CA LEU A 79 11.74 -3.18 11.34
C LEU A 79 11.88 -2.08 10.26
N ASP A 80 10.95 -2.03 9.31
CA ASP A 80 10.84 -0.96 8.30
C ASP A 80 9.78 0.10 8.67
N MET A 81 9.01 -0.16 9.74
CA MET A 81 7.94 0.71 10.20
C MET A 81 8.40 1.61 11.35
N GLN A 82 7.74 2.76 11.46
CA GLN A 82 7.89 3.73 12.54
C GLN A 82 6.52 4.04 13.14
N VAL A 83 6.48 4.19 14.47
CA VAL A 83 5.28 4.66 15.17
C VAL A 83 5.39 6.17 15.34
N VAL A 84 4.40 6.91 14.85
CA VAL A 84 4.22 8.34 15.12
C VAL A 84 3.15 8.47 16.17
N VAL A 85 3.51 9.06 17.31
CA VAL A 85 2.59 9.29 18.42
C VAL A 85 1.95 10.66 18.25
N SER A 86 0.63 10.73 18.34
CA SER A 86 -0.14 11.96 18.25
C SER A 86 -1.02 12.17 19.48
N ASN A 87 -1.20 13.43 19.88
CA ASN A 87 -2.03 13.83 21.02
C ASN A 87 -3.52 13.96 20.67
N VAL A 88 -3.96 13.33 19.57
CA VAL A 88 -5.36 13.33 19.15
C VAL A 88 -5.90 11.90 19.06
N PRO A 89 -7.23 11.70 19.20
CA PRO A 89 -7.85 10.39 19.08
C PRO A 89 -7.66 9.76 17.69
N PRO A 90 -7.66 8.41 17.59
CA PRO A 90 -7.48 7.69 16.32
C PRO A 90 -8.54 8.03 15.27
N THR A 91 -9.77 8.34 15.69
CA THR A 91 -10.88 8.70 14.78
C THR A 91 -10.57 9.97 14.00
N VAL A 92 -10.06 11.00 14.67
CA VAL A 92 -9.68 12.27 14.04
C VAL A 92 -8.50 12.06 13.08
N VAL A 93 -7.58 11.16 13.44
CA VAL A 93 -6.45 10.82 12.56
C VAL A 93 -6.91 10.11 11.30
N GLU A 94 -7.83 9.15 11.40
CA GLU A 94 -8.37 8.44 10.23
C GLU A 94 -9.11 9.40 9.30
N GLU A 95 -9.92 10.33 9.85
CA GLU A 95 -10.62 11.37 9.09
C GLU A 95 -9.66 12.31 8.32
N ASN A 96 -8.44 12.52 8.82
CA ASN A 96 -7.45 13.43 8.24
C ASN A 96 -6.26 12.70 7.60
N LYS A 97 -6.34 11.38 7.42
CA LYS A 97 -5.25 10.51 6.98
C LYS A 97 -4.59 10.97 5.69
N GLU A 98 -5.38 11.39 4.70
CA GLU A 98 -4.86 11.84 3.41
C GLU A 98 -3.99 13.10 3.53
N GLN A 99 -4.42 14.05 4.38
CA GLN A 99 -3.65 15.27 4.65
C GLN A 99 -2.37 14.95 5.41
N LEU A 100 -2.41 14.02 6.37
CA LEU A 100 -1.25 13.55 7.12
C LEU A 100 -0.23 12.86 6.21
N ILE A 101 -0.69 11.97 5.34
CA ILE A 101 0.17 11.31 4.34
C ILE A 101 0.86 12.37 3.49
N ARG A 102 0.12 13.36 3.00
CA ARG A 102 0.68 14.44 2.19
C ARG A 102 1.73 15.26 2.96
N TYR A 103 1.46 15.60 4.22
CA TYR A 103 2.41 16.34 5.05
C TYR A 103 3.71 15.57 5.28
N VAL A 104 3.63 14.28 5.60
CA VAL A 104 4.82 13.43 5.79
C VAL A 104 5.55 13.20 4.46
N GLN A 105 4.80 13.06 3.36
CA GLN A 105 5.32 12.92 2.01
C GLN A 105 6.17 14.14 1.59
N ASP A 106 5.79 15.35 1.99
CA ASP A 106 6.54 16.57 1.70
C ASP A 106 7.89 16.62 2.45
N GLN A 107 8.05 15.90 3.57
CA GLN A 107 9.30 15.83 4.33
C GLN A 107 10.30 14.82 3.72
N ILE A 108 9.81 13.86 2.93
CA ILE A 108 10.65 12.83 2.29
C ILE A 108 10.42 12.87 0.77
N PRO A 109 10.99 13.89 0.08
CA PRO A 109 10.81 14.04 -1.36
C PRO A 109 11.27 12.79 -2.10
N GLY A 110 10.41 12.29 -2.98
CA GLY A 110 10.72 11.14 -3.82
C GLY A 110 10.36 9.79 -3.22
N ALA A 111 9.97 9.66 -1.94
CA ALA A 111 9.60 8.38 -1.34
C ALA A 111 8.10 8.27 -1.09
N LYS A 112 7.41 7.20 -1.50
CA LYS A 112 5.98 7.02 -1.24
C LYS A 112 5.72 6.65 0.21
N VAL A 113 5.05 7.53 0.97
CA VAL A 113 4.64 7.27 2.36
C VAL A 113 3.36 6.45 2.41
N VAL A 114 3.32 5.44 3.28
CA VAL A 114 2.17 4.56 3.49
C VAL A 114 1.87 4.46 4.99
N VAL A 115 0.59 4.54 5.32
CA VAL A 115 0.07 4.30 6.68
C VAL A 115 -0.42 2.86 6.73
N GLU A 116 0.22 2.05 7.58
CA GLU A 116 -0.13 0.64 7.79
C GLU A 116 -1.34 0.51 8.72
N SER A 117 -1.31 1.19 9.86
CA SER A 117 -2.40 1.16 10.84
C SER A 117 -2.46 2.43 11.67
N ILE A 118 -3.65 2.73 12.15
CA ILE A 118 -3.95 3.83 13.07
C ILE A 118 -4.71 3.21 14.25
N GLY A 119 -4.24 3.46 15.47
CA GLY A 119 -4.83 2.89 16.68
C GLY A 119 -4.65 3.80 17.90
N PRO A 120 -5.27 3.46 19.05
CA PRO A 120 -5.05 4.17 20.30
C PRO A 120 -3.57 4.08 20.70
N GLN A 121 -3.08 5.07 21.44
CA GLN A 121 -1.69 5.04 21.88
C GLN A 121 -1.49 3.86 22.84
N ARG A 122 -0.49 3.02 22.57
CA ARG A 122 -0.08 1.97 23.49
C ARG A 122 1.04 2.44 24.41
N PHE A 123 0.90 2.19 25.71
CA PHE A 123 1.85 2.62 26.72
C PHE A 123 1.94 1.62 27.90
N GLY A 124 2.82 1.93 28.86
CA GLY A 124 3.14 1.05 29.98
C GLY A 124 4.21 0.00 29.63
N ASP A 125 4.72 -0.69 30.65
CA ASP A 125 5.69 -1.77 30.47
C ASP A 125 5.01 -2.91 29.71
N GLY A 126 5.45 -3.15 28.48
CA GLY A 126 4.87 -4.17 27.58
C GLY A 126 3.90 -3.64 26.52
N PHE A 127 3.57 -2.35 26.51
CA PHE A 127 2.61 -1.75 25.56
C PHE A 127 1.18 -2.32 25.67
N ASP A 128 0.77 -2.76 26.86
CA ASP A 128 -0.53 -3.39 27.11
C ASP A 128 -1.65 -2.40 27.47
N GLN A 129 -1.32 -1.15 27.78
CA GLN A 129 -2.31 -0.11 28.12
C GLN A 129 -2.61 0.75 26.89
N GLU A 130 -3.89 1.09 26.68
CA GLU A 130 -4.34 1.89 25.53
C GLU A 130 -4.95 3.22 25.98
N ASP A 131 -4.46 4.33 25.42
CA ASP A 131 -5.02 5.67 25.58
C ASP A 131 -5.73 6.09 24.29
N TYR A 132 -7.06 6.17 24.35
CA TYR A 132 -7.93 6.54 23.24
C TYR A 132 -7.99 8.06 22.99
N THR A 133 -7.45 8.87 23.90
CA THR A 133 -7.31 10.33 23.70
C THR A 133 -6.11 10.67 22.81
N LYS A 134 -5.23 9.70 22.59
CA LYS A 134 -4.00 9.77 21.80
C LYS A 134 -4.03 8.68 20.73
N SER A 135 -3.10 8.74 19.80
CA SER A 135 -3.03 7.77 18.72
C SER A 135 -1.61 7.42 18.34
N ASP A 136 -1.44 6.16 17.96
CA ASP A 136 -0.24 5.62 17.35
C ASP A 136 -0.53 5.37 15.86
N LEU A 137 0.29 5.98 15.00
CA LEU A 137 0.25 5.77 13.56
C LEU A 137 1.46 4.95 13.15
N MET A 138 1.25 3.75 12.63
CA MET A 138 2.31 2.96 12.02
C MET A 138 2.50 3.39 10.56
N VAL A 139 3.67 3.94 10.27
CA VAL A 139 4.03 4.45 8.94
C VAL A 139 5.31 3.82 8.44
N TYR A 140 5.41 3.68 7.12
CA TYR A 140 6.64 3.35 6.42
C TYR A 140 6.70 4.14 5.10
N ALA A 141 7.89 4.21 4.50
CA ALA A 141 8.07 4.84 3.20
C ALA A 141 8.77 3.88 2.23
N ILE A 142 8.36 3.90 0.97
CA ILE A 142 8.97 3.14 -0.12
C ILE A 142 9.71 4.10 -1.04
N ASP A 143 10.99 3.84 -1.28
CA ASP A 143 11.75 4.54 -2.30
C ASP A 143 11.45 3.93 -3.68
N PRO A 144 10.85 4.68 -4.63
CA PRO A 144 10.52 4.20 -5.97
C PRO A 144 11.76 3.96 -6.86
N LEU A 145 12.93 4.50 -6.51
CA LEU A 145 14.18 4.22 -7.25
C LEU A 145 14.69 2.82 -6.94
N THR A 146 14.60 2.41 -5.68
CA THR A 146 15.08 1.10 -5.21
C THR A 146 13.98 0.06 -5.08
N ASN A 147 12.70 0.46 -5.14
CA ASN A 147 11.52 -0.35 -4.88
C ASN A 147 11.59 -1.06 -3.51
N ARG A 148 12.14 -0.37 -2.52
CA ARG A 148 12.39 -0.91 -1.17
C ARG A 148 11.94 0.07 -0.11
N ALA A 149 11.64 -0.47 1.06
CA ALA A 149 11.36 0.36 2.22
C ALA A 149 12.60 1.13 2.68
N ILE A 150 12.38 2.41 2.99
CA ILE A 150 13.37 3.29 3.61
C ILE A 150 13.62 2.83 5.04
N SER A 151 14.87 2.94 5.49
CA SER A 151 15.20 2.55 6.84
C SER A 151 14.54 3.48 7.86
N ARG A 152 14.16 2.94 9.02
CA ARG A 152 13.60 3.71 10.13
C ARG A 152 14.46 4.92 10.55
N GLN A 153 15.79 4.80 10.41
CA GLN A 153 16.74 5.87 10.77
C GLN A 153 16.70 7.04 9.78
N GLU A 154 16.45 6.77 8.50
CA GLU A 154 16.33 7.79 7.46
C GLU A 154 14.96 8.46 7.47
N LEU A 155 13.92 7.73 7.89
CA LEU A 155 12.58 8.27 8.17
C LEU A 155 12.55 9.30 9.32
N PHE A 156 13.59 9.36 10.15
CA PHE A 156 13.64 10.18 11.37
C PHE A 156 14.45 11.48 11.21
N LYS A 157 15.08 11.71 10.05
CA LYS A 157 15.87 12.92 9.78
C LYS A 157 15.00 14.03 9.21
#